data_AF-A0AAV8DE22-F1
#
_entry.id   AF-A0AAV8DE22-F1
#
_cell.length_a   1.000
_cell.length_b   1.000
_cell.length_c   1.000
_cell.angle_alpha   90.00
_cell.angle_beta   90.00
_cell.angle_gamma   90.00
#
_symmetry.space_group_name_H-M   'P 1'
#
loop_
_entity.id
_entity.type
_entity.pdbx_description
1 polymer ?
#
loop_
_entity_poly.entity_id
_entity_poly.type
_entity_poly.pdbx_seq_one_letter_code
_entity_poly.pdbx_strand_id
1 'polypeptide(L)'
;MVYLPMSYIYGKRFVGKITTLVLELRKELYCIPYDRIDWDKARNECAKVLNMLCCWIEDPSSEVFKLHIPRIYDYLWIAEDGMKMQGYNGSQLWDTAFSVQAIKATGLVEEYEPTLFKAHNYVKHSQVLEDCPGDLSYWYRHISKGAWPFSTADHGWPISDCIAEGLKAALLMSKLPQGMVGEPIQPNRLYDAVNVILSLMNDDGGFSTYELTRSYAWMELINPAETFGNIVIDYPYVECTSAAIQALTEFRKLYPGHRKKEIDSYISKAVIFIESIQLPDGSWYGSWAVCFTYGIWFGVRV
;
A
#
# COMPACT_ATOMS: atom_id res chain seq x y z
N MET A 1 9.02 -2.39 -7.39
CA MET A 1 9.83 -1.14 -7.45
C MET A 1 11.28 -1.24 -6.98
N VAL A 2 11.68 -2.21 -6.13
CA VAL A 2 13.02 -2.26 -5.51
C VAL A 2 14.17 -2.53 -6.51
N TYR A 3 14.02 -3.53 -7.37
CA TYR A 3 15.10 -4.01 -8.25
C TYR A 3 15.47 -3.06 -9.41
N LEU A 4 14.62 -2.08 -9.73
CA LEU A 4 14.88 -1.11 -10.81
C LEU A 4 16.12 -0.22 -10.51
N PRO A 5 16.15 0.57 -9.42
CA PRO A 5 17.33 1.36 -9.09
C PRO A 5 18.55 0.51 -8.69
N MET A 6 18.36 -0.69 -8.12
CA MET A 6 19.46 -1.65 -7.91
C MET A 6 20.15 -2.00 -9.23
N SER A 7 19.37 -2.40 -10.24
CA SER A 7 19.86 -2.79 -11.56
C SER A 7 20.57 -1.61 -12.26
N TYR A 8 20.06 -0.39 -12.05
CA TYR A 8 20.69 0.83 -12.54
C TYR A 8 22.09 1.06 -11.93
N ILE A 9 22.18 1.02 -10.59
CA ILE A 9 23.44 1.21 -9.84
C ILE A 9 24.45 0.11 -10.16
N TYR A 10 23.98 -1.14 -10.27
CA TYR A 10 24.78 -2.28 -10.70
C TYR A 10 25.30 -2.10 -12.14
N GLY A 11 24.44 -1.69 -13.07
CA GLY A 11 24.79 -1.42 -14.47
C GLY A 11 25.81 -0.27 -14.62
N LYS A 12 25.69 0.77 -13.80
CA LYS A 12 26.68 1.86 -13.69
C LYS A 12 28.00 1.43 -13.03
N ARG A 13 28.05 0.25 -12.39
CA ARG A 13 29.16 -0.23 -11.54
C ARG A 13 29.60 0.83 -10.53
N PHE A 14 28.64 1.56 -9.96
CA PHE A 14 28.94 2.70 -9.10
C PHE A 14 29.68 2.26 -7.83
N VAL A 15 30.77 2.96 -7.51
CA VAL A 15 31.55 2.77 -6.28
C VAL A 15 31.72 4.12 -5.61
N GLY A 16 31.25 4.24 -4.36
CA GLY A 16 31.41 5.44 -3.55
C GLY A 16 32.88 5.70 -3.19
N LYS A 17 33.19 6.93 -2.75
CA LYS A 17 34.54 7.32 -2.33
C LYS A 17 35.04 6.40 -1.21
N ILE A 18 36.20 5.76 -1.42
CA ILE A 18 36.89 5.00 -0.38
C ILE A 18 37.46 6.02 0.64
N THR A 19 36.83 6.11 1.80
CA THR A 19 37.26 6.94 2.95
C THR A 19 37.96 6.09 4.00
N THR A 20 38.57 6.71 5.01
CA THR A 20 39.10 6.01 6.18
C THR A 20 38.04 5.14 6.85
N LEU A 21 36.81 5.62 6.99
CA LEU A 21 35.69 4.84 7.54
C LEU A 21 35.41 3.59 6.69
N VAL A 22 35.41 3.70 5.35
CA VAL A 22 35.26 2.54 4.47
C VAL A 22 36.41 1.54 4.68
N LEU A 23 37.65 2.02 4.86
CA LEU A 23 38.80 1.14 5.10
C LEU A 23 38.76 0.42 6.46
N GLU A 24 38.23 1.04 7.51
CA GLU A 24 38.06 0.38 8.82
C GLU A 24 36.86 -0.60 8.81
N LEU A 25 35.71 -0.22 8.25
CA LEU A 25 34.55 -1.12 8.07
C LEU A 25 34.92 -2.40 7.31
N ARG A 26 35.85 -2.30 6.34
CA ARG A 26 36.38 -3.47 5.61
C ARG A 26 37.17 -4.46 6.46
N LYS A 27 37.69 -4.04 7.63
CA LYS A 27 38.38 -4.90 8.60
C LYS A 27 37.41 -5.47 9.64
N GLU A 28 36.36 -4.71 9.97
CA GLU A 28 35.42 -5.04 11.05
C GLU A 28 34.27 -5.95 10.60
N LEU A 29 33.72 -5.73 9.40
CA LEU A 29 32.51 -6.42 8.94
C LEU A 29 32.73 -7.88 8.48
N TYR A 30 33.98 -8.33 8.35
CA TYR A 30 34.31 -9.61 7.73
C TYR A 30 35.33 -10.41 8.57
N CYS A 31 35.05 -11.69 8.78
CA CYS A 31 35.95 -12.60 9.51
C CYS A 31 37.23 -12.99 8.73
N ILE A 32 37.38 -12.51 7.50
CA ILE A 32 38.57 -12.70 6.64
C ILE A 32 39.00 -11.36 6.04
N PRO A 33 40.29 -11.20 5.67
CA PRO A 33 40.77 -9.99 4.99
C PRO A 33 39.94 -9.66 3.74
N TYR A 34 39.61 -8.38 3.56
CA TYR A 34 38.70 -7.89 2.51
C TYR A 34 39.15 -8.24 1.08
N ASP A 35 40.47 -8.30 0.86
CA ASP A 35 41.12 -8.71 -0.39
C ASP A 35 40.94 -10.20 -0.73
N ARG A 36 40.46 -11.01 0.22
CA ARG A 36 40.25 -12.47 0.08
C ARG A 36 38.78 -12.87 0.03
N ILE A 37 37.86 -11.90 0.00
CA ILE A 37 36.43 -12.16 -0.06
C ILE A 37 36.02 -12.51 -1.49
N ASP A 38 35.26 -13.59 -1.63
CA ASP A 38 34.63 -14.03 -2.87
C ASP A 38 33.34 -13.23 -3.11
N TRP A 39 33.48 -12.07 -3.76
CA TRP A 39 32.40 -11.10 -4.01
C TRP A 39 31.31 -11.55 -4.97
N ASP A 40 31.44 -12.73 -5.60
CA ASP A 40 30.37 -13.33 -6.38
C ASP A 40 29.31 -14.00 -5.49
N LYS A 41 29.52 -14.07 -4.17
CA LYS A 41 28.61 -14.69 -3.19
C LYS A 41 27.80 -13.72 -2.30
N ALA A 42 27.89 -12.39 -2.50
CA ALA A 42 27.38 -11.42 -1.51
C ALA A 42 26.76 -10.13 -2.11
N ARG A 43 25.50 -10.16 -2.55
CA ARG A 43 24.78 -8.99 -3.12
C ARG A 43 23.29 -9.00 -2.73
N ASN A 44 22.67 -7.83 -2.46
CA ASN A 44 21.23 -7.41 -2.51
C ASN A 44 20.87 -6.31 -1.44
N GLU A 45 19.65 -5.71 -1.43
CA GLU A 45 19.12 -4.45 -0.74
C GLU A 45 19.35 -3.05 -1.41
N CYS A 46 18.53 -1.97 -1.30
CA CYS A 46 17.09 -1.75 -0.93
C CYS A 46 16.53 -0.33 -1.38
N ALA A 47 15.23 -0.17 -1.70
CA ALA A 47 14.69 0.74 -2.74
C ALA A 47 14.79 2.29 -2.66
N LYS A 48 14.11 2.97 -1.72
CA LYS A 48 13.85 4.44 -1.81
C LYS A 48 15.14 5.26 -1.82
N VAL A 49 16.07 4.85 -0.97
CA VAL A 49 17.41 5.44 -0.87
C VAL A 49 18.19 5.22 -2.17
N LEU A 50 18.00 4.10 -2.86
CA LEU A 50 18.63 3.86 -4.17
C LEU A 50 18.07 4.77 -5.27
N ASN A 51 16.77 5.10 -5.31
CA ASN A 51 16.26 6.10 -6.27
C ASN A 51 16.93 7.47 -6.09
N MET A 52 17.02 7.94 -4.84
CA MET A 52 17.74 9.17 -4.51
C MET A 52 19.22 9.10 -4.89
N LEU A 53 19.87 7.94 -4.68
CA LEU A 53 21.24 7.68 -5.07
C LEU A 53 21.42 7.65 -6.61
N CYS A 54 20.47 7.09 -7.37
CA CYS A 54 20.49 7.15 -8.84
C CYS A 54 20.48 8.61 -9.34
N CYS A 55 19.60 9.45 -8.79
CA CYS A 55 19.56 10.88 -9.13
C CYS A 55 20.87 11.60 -8.78
N TRP A 56 21.47 11.27 -7.64
CA TRP A 56 22.77 11.80 -7.23
C TRP A 56 23.93 11.32 -8.12
N ILE A 57 23.91 10.06 -8.58
CA ILE A 57 24.93 9.50 -9.47
C ILE A 57 24.93 10.21 -10.83
N GLU A 58 23.75 10.57 -11.35
CA GLU A 58 23.66 11.30 -12.62
C GLU A 58 24.04 12.77 -12.49
N ASP A 59 23.51 13.47 -11.49
CA ASP A 59 23.88 14.86 -11.20
C ASP A 59 23.59 15.23 -9.72
N PRO A 60 24.63 15.33 -8.87
CA PRO A 60 24.52 15.79 -7.47
C PRO A 60 23.95 17.21 -7.30
N SER A 61 23.92 18.02 -8.35
CA SER A 61 23.39 19.39 -8.36
C SER A 61 21.98 19.50 -8.93
N SER A 62 21.42 18.39 -9.44
CA SER A 62 20.11 18.36 -10.09
C SER A 62 18.98 18.75 -9.15
N GLU A 63 17.94 19.37 -9.72
CA GLU A 63 16.73 19.69 -8.97
C GLU A 63 16.01 18.42 -8.48
N VAL A 64 16.03 17.36 -9.27
CA VAL A 64 15.44 16.05 -8.91
C VAL A 64 16.12 15.48 -7.65
N PHE A 65 17.45 15.54 -7.55
CA PHE A 65 18.15 15.12 -6.33
C PHE A 65 17.80 16.02 -5.14
N LYS A 66 17.77 17.34 -5.30
CA LYS A 66 17.40 18.28 -4.21
C LYS A 66 16.00 18.01 -3.67
N LEU A 67 15.03 17.68 -4.52
CA LEU A 67 13.67 17.33 -4.13
C LEU A 67 13.58 16.02 -3.33
N HIS A 68 14.52 15.09 -3.49
CA HIS A 68 14.59 13.86 -2.69
C HIS A 68 15.08 14.07 -1.25
N ILE A 69 15.91 15.09 -1.00
CA ILE A 69 16.51 15.37 0.33
C ILE A 69 15.47 15.65 1.42
N PRO A 70 14.53 16.62 1.27
CA PRO A 70 13.54 16.88 2.33
C PRO A 70 12.64 15.66 2.57
N ARG A 71 12.38 14.86 1.54
CA ARG A 71 11.61 13.60 1.62
C ARG A 71 12.36 12.46 2.33
N ILE A 72 13.53 12.70 2.94
CA ILE A 72 14.12 11.78 3.92
C ILE A 72 13.35 11.87 5.24
N TYR A 73 12.97 13.07 5.67
CA TYR A 73 12.30 13.28 6.96
C TYR A 73 10.90 12.63 7.02
N ASP A 74 10.20 12.54 5.90
CA ASP A 74 8.92 11.79 5.74
C ASP A 74 9.01 10.32 6.19
N TYR A 75 10.22 9.75 6.28
CA TYR A 75 10.48 8.37 6.70
C TYR A 75 11.14 8.26 8.09
N LEU A 76 11.47 9.38 8.77
CA LEU A 76 12.13 9.36 10.07
C LEU A 76 11.12 9.58 11.19
N TRP A 77 11.10 8.67 12.17
CA TRP A 77 10.22 8.72 13.33
C TRP A 77 11.03 8.68 14.62
N ILE A 78 10.63 9.47 15.63
CA ILE A 78 11.24 9.43 16.97
C ILE A 78 10.33 8.60 17.87
N ALA A 79 10.77 7.38 18.17
CA ALA A 79 10.16 6.48 19.14
C ALA A 79 10.81 6.67 20.53
N GLU A 80 10.25 5.98 21.53
CA GLU A 80 10.73 5.95 22.92
C GLU A 80 12.17 5.43 23.07
N ASP A 81 12.64 4.60 22.12
CA ASP A 81 14.00 4.05 22.04
C ASP A 81 14.89 4.78 21.01
N GLY A 82 14.42 5.91 20.45
CA GLY A 82 15.19 6.80 19.59
C GLY A 82 14.65 6.95 18.17
N MET A 83 15.47 7.49 17.28
CA MET A 83 15.08 7.75 15.89
C MET A 83 15.21 6.48 15.02
N LYS A 84 14.15 6.16 14.28
CA LYS A 84 14.03 5.00 13.38
C LYS A 84 13.63 5.44 11.98
N MET A 85 13.92 4.58 10.99
CA MET A 85 13.35 4.70 9.65
C MET A 85 12.10 3.83 9.54
N GLN A 86 10.99 4.44 9.15
CA GLN A 86 9.70 3.79 8.95
C GLN A 86 9.72 2.92 7.67
N GLY A 87 8.99 1.79 7.66
CA GLY A 87 8.89 0.91 6.48
C GLY A 87 8.13 1.53 5.29
N TYR A 88 7.41 2.61 5.53
CA TYR A 88 6.70 3.45 4.56
C TYR A 88 6.77 4.90 5.07
N ASN A 89 6.23 5.90 4.37
CA ASN A 89 6.14 7.27 4.92
C ASN A 89 5.05 7.44 6.01
N GLY A 90 4.70 6.35 6.72
CA GLY A 90 3.64 6.23 7.72
C GLY A 90 2.47 5.33 7.28
N SER A 91 1.48 5.21 8.17
CA SER A 91 0.23 4.42 8.03
C SER A 91 -1.02 5.29 8.19
N GLN A 92 -0.89 6.59 7.89
CA GLN A 92 -1.78 7.63 8.38
C GLN A 92 -3.24 7.44 7.94
N LEU A 93 -3.49 7.10 6.67
CA LEU A 93 -4.85 6.84 6.22
C LEU A 93 -5.38 5.52 6.78
N TRP A 94 -4.60 4.45 6.72
CA TRP A 94 -4.99 3.13 7.22
C TRP A 94 -5.49 3.20 8.67
N ASP A 95 -4.70 3.79 9.54
CA ASP A 95 -5.02 3.97 10.95
C ASP A 95 -6.22 4.90 11.16
N THR A 96 -6.34 5.97 10.36
CA THR A 96 -7.49 6.89 10.42
C THR A 96 -8.79 6.20 9.98
N ALA A 97 -8.76 5.43 8.90
CA ALA A 97 -9.93 4.74 8.34
C ALA A 97 -10.44 3.65 9.28
N PHE A 98 -9.55 2.88 9.92
CA PHE A 98 -9.94 1.94 10.97
C PHE A 98 -10.38 2.64 12.26
N SER A 99 -9.75 3.75 12.66
CA SER A 99 -10.19 4.53 13.83
C SER A 99 -11.62 5.06 13.69
N VAL A 100 -11.97 5.60 12.52
CA VAL A 100 -13.35 6.04 12.20
C VAL A 100 -14.33 4.88 12.31
N GLN A 101 -13.99 3.71 11.78
CA GLN A 101 -14.83 2.51 11.88
C GLN A 101 -14.99 2.01 13.32
N ALA A 102 -13.90 1.98 14.09
CA ALA A 102 -13.91 1.57 15.49
C ALA A 102 -14.79 2.49 16.34
N ILE A 103 -14.59 3.82 16.25
CA ILE A 103 -15.41 4.82 16.95
C ILE A 103 -16.89 4.71 16.52
N LYS A 104 -17.17 4.45 15.23
CA LYS A 104 -18.55 4.27 14.77
C LYS A 104 -19.17 2.97 15.32
N ALA A 105 -18.38 1.92 15.50
CA ALA A 105 -18.83 0.63 16.02
C ALA A 105 -19.09 0.63 17.54
N THR A 106 -18.44 1.49 18.33
CA THR A 106 -18.74 1.63 19.77
C THR A 106 -20.08 2.33 20.04
N GLY A 107 -20.61 3.07 19.06
CA GLY A 107 -21.80 3.90 19.21
C GLY A 107 -21.53 5.27 19.85
N LEU A 108 -20.31 5.55 20.31
CA LEU A 108 -19.96 6.75 21.10
C LEU A 108 -19.63 7.98 20.24
N VAL A 109 -20.23 8.11 19.05
CA VAL A 109 -19.80 9.14 18.06
C VAL A 109 -19.91 10.58 18.57
N GLU A 110 -20.83 10.86 19.49
CA GLU A 110 -21.01 12.17 20.13
C GLU A 110 -19.83 12.56 21.04
N GLU A 111 -19.20 11.59 21.71
CA GLU A 111 -18.00 11.83 22.55
C GLU A 111 -16.76 12.18 21.71
N TYR A 112 -16.77 11.83 20.42
CA TYR A 112 -15.63 11.95 19.51
C TYR A 112 -15.85 13.00 18.40
N GLU A 113 -16.86 13.86 18.49
CA GLU A 113 -17.20 14.85 17.44
C GLU A 113 -15.98 15.62 16.88
N PRO A 114 -15.14 16.31 17.69
CA PRO A 114 -13.98 17.05 17.17
C PRO A 114 -12.92 16.16 16.52
N THR A 115 -12.84 14.89 16.93
CA THR A 115 -11.93 13.88 16.38
C THR A 115 -12.46 13.36 15.05
N LEU A 116 -13.75 13.05 14.96
CA LEU A 116 -14.42 12.60 13.73
C LEU A 116 -14.46 13.71 12.67
N PHE A 117 -14.66 14.97 13.06
CA PHE A 117 -14.53 16.13 12.16
C PHE A 117 -13.13 16.20 11.53
N LYS A 118 -12.07 16.03 12.32
CA LYS A 118 -10.68 16.03 11.83
C LYS A 118 -10.40 14.80 10.96
N ALA A 119 -10.85 13.61 11.37
CA ALA A 119 -10.69 12.38 10.61
C ALA A 119 -11.43 12.43 9.25
N HIS A 120 -12.65 12.98 9.21
CA HIS A 120 -13.41 13.18 7.98
C HIS A 120 -12.69 14.13 7.02
N ASN A 121 -12.20 15.26 7.53
CA ASN A 121 -11.37 16.16 6.73
C ASN A 121 -10.09 15.47 6.27
N TYR A 122 -9.42 14.67 7.09
CA TYR A 122 -8.21 13.95 6.69
C TYR A 122 -8.47 12.96 5.56
N VAL A 123 -9.48 12.08 5.69
CA VAL A 123 -9.88 11.12 4.64
C VAL A 123 -10.28 11.86 3.35
N LYS A 124 -11.02 12.96 3.47
CA LYS A 124 -11.48 13.80 2.35
C LYS A 124 -10.35 14.50 1.59
N HIS A 125 -9.29 14.93 2.27
CA HIS A 125 -8.12 15.55 1.61
C HIS A 125 -7.05 14.53 1.21
N SER A 126 -7.08 13.31 1.75
CA SER A 126 -6.11 12.24 1.45
C SER A 126 -6.50 11.36 0.25
N GLN A 127 -7.66 11.59 -0.36
CA GLN A 127 -8.05 10.91 -1.61
C GLN A 127 -7.25 11.48 -2.78
N VAL A 128 -6.71 10.59 -3.61
CA VAL A 128 -6.02 10.94 -4.85
C VAL A 128 -7.05 11.46 -5.86
N LEU A 129 -6.85 12.69 -6.37
CA LEU A 129 -7.84 13.38 -7.22
C LEU A 129 -7.60 13.20 -8.72
N GLU A 130 -6.39 12.79 -9.10
CA GLU A 130 -5.92 12.67 -10.48
C GLU A 130 -5.00 11.43 -10.60
N ASP A 131 -4.95 10.83 -11.79
CA ASP A 131 -3.94 9.80 -12.08
C ASP A 131 -2.55 10.43 -12.19
N CYS A 132 -1.47 9.66 -11.99
CA CYS A 132 -0.13 10.22 -12.13
C CYS A 132 0.13 10.65 -13.59
N PRO A 133 0.78 11.80 -13.83
CA PRO A 133 0.84 12.42 -15.15
C PRO A 133 1.65 11.59 -16.16
N GLY A 134 1.15 11.57 -17.40
CA GLY A 134 1.74 10.82 -18.52
C GLY A 134 0.96 9.55 -18.85
N ASP A 135 1.62 8.62 -19.55
CA ASP A 135 1.04 7.32 -19.89
C ASP A 135 1.28 6.33 -18.73
N LEU A 136 0.20 5.90 -18.09
CA LEU A 136 0.23 4.93 -17.00
C LEU A 136 0.80 3.58 -17.46
N SER A 137 0.49 3.16 -18.69
CA SER A 137 0.92 1.87 -19.23
C SER A 137 2.43 1.83 -19.48
N TYR A 138 3.01 2.95 -19.94
CA TYR A 138 4.45 3.10 -20.13
C TYR A 138 5.24 2.97 -18.83
N TRP A 139 4.68 3.46 -17.71
CA TRP A 139 5.29 3.36 -16.38
C TRP A 139 4.78 2.16 -15.56
N TYR A 140 3.97 1.27 -16.15
CA TYR A 140 3.33 0.13 -15.50
C TYR A 140 2.58 0.50 -14.21
N ARG A 141 1.87 1.63 -14.21
CA ARG A 141 1.04 2.09 -13.10
C ARG A 141 -0.42 1.71 -13.30
N HIS A 142 -1.07 1.25 -12.24
CA HIS A 142 -2.53 1.16 -12.19
C HIS A 142 -3.20 2.53 -12.04
N ILE A 143 -4.49 2.64 -12.39
CA ILE A 143 -5.27 3.87 -12.18
C ILE A 143 -5.38 4.21 -10.68
N SER A 144 -5.32 5.50 -10.35
CA SER A 144 -5.30 6.01 -8.98
C SER A 144 -6.29 7.15 -8.74
N LYS A 145 -6.94 7.70 -9.76
CA LYS A 145 -7.97 8.74 -9.55
C LYS A 145 -9.15 8.20 -8.73
N GLY A 146 -9.42 8.84 -7.60
CA GLY A 146 -10.41 8.41 -6.60
C GLY A 146 -9.87 7.43 -5.58
N ALA A 147 -8.62 6.98 -5.70
CA ALA A 147 -8.00 6.04 -4.79
C ALA A 147 -7.57 6.68 -3.46
N TRP A 148 -7.15 5.82 -2.55
CA TRP A 148 -6.65 6.15 -1.23
C TRP A 148 -5.40 5.29 -0.97
N PRO A 149 -4.25 5.92 -0.64
CA PRO A 149 -3.01 5.21 -0.34
C PRO A 149 -2.96 4.79 1.14
N PHE A 150 -2.10 3.85 1.50
CA PHE A 150 -1.85 3.45 2.91
C PHE A 150 -1.52 4.64 3.84
N SER A 151 -0.75 5.59 3.32
CA SER A 151 -0.19 6.73 4.06
C SER A 151 -0.88 8.05 3.75
N THR A 152 -0.38 8.78 2.75
CA THR A 152 -0.73 10.18 2.45
C THR A 152 -0.97 10.38 0.95
N ALA A 153 -1.79 11.38 0.58
CA ALA A 153 -2.06 11.70 -0.83
C ALA A 153 -0.77 11.93 -1.65
N ASP A 154 0.23 12.59 -1.08
CA ASP A 154 1.57 12.80 -1.65
C ASP A 154 2.28 11.49 -2.06
N HIS A 155 2.00 10.38 -1.37
CA HIS A 155 2.54 9.07 -1.76
C HIS A 155 1.85 8.56 -3.03
N GLY A 156 0.52 8.71 -3.14
CA GLY A 156 -0.23 8.54 -4.39
C GLY A 156 -0.26 7.13 -5.00
N TRP A 157 0.25 6.10 -4.32
CA TRP A 157 0.12 4.71 -4.76
C TRP A 157 -1.22 4.12 -4.28
N PRO A 158 -2.11 3.70 -5.19
CA PRO A 158 -3.37 3.04 -4.83
C PRO A 158 -3.09 1.68 -4.18
N ILE A 159 -3.90 1.30 -3.19
CA ILE A 159 -3.94 -0.07 -2.65
C ILE A 159 -5.39 -0.48 -2.44
N SER A 160 -5.79 -1.66 -2.92
CA SER A 160 -7.17 -2.14 -2.98
C SER A 160 -7.91 -2.05 -1.64
N ASP A 161 -7.31 -2.54 -0.55
CA ASP A 161 -7.85 -2.46 0.81
C ASP A 161 -7.88 -1.03 1.34
N CYS A 162 -6.84 -0.22 1.13
CA CYS A 162 -6.80 1.17 1.55
C CYS A 162 -7.90 2.01 0.85
N ILE A 163 -8.20 1.70 -0.41
CA ILE A 163 -9.34 2.28 -1.15
C ILE A 163 -10.66 1.81 -0.56
N ALA A 164 -10.80 0.52 -0.27
CA ALA A 164 -12.00 -0.05 0.31
C ALA A 164 -12.29 0.50 1.73
N GLU A 165 -11.28 0.55 2.61
CA GLU A 165 -11.39 1.06 3.97
C GLU A 165 -11.56 2.58 4.01
N GLY A 166 -10.87 3.32 3.13
CA GLY A 166 -11.09 4.76 2.92
C GLY A 166 -12.53 5.07 2.45
N LEU A 167 -13.04 4.28 1.51
CA LEU A 167 -14.43 4.36 1.05
C LEU A 167 -15.42 4.02 2.16
N LYS A 168 -15.19 2.94 2.92
CA LYS A 168 -16.02 2.57 4.09
C LYS A 168 -16.06 3.70 5.12
N ALA A 169 -14.91 4.28 5.47
CA ALA A 169 -14.83 5.41 6.38
C ALA A 169 -15.62 6.62 5.86
N ALA A 170 -15.46 6.99 4.58
CA ALA A 170 -16.22 8.07 3.95
C ALA A 170 -17.74 7.84 3.97
N LEU A 171 -18.19 6.62 3.63
CA LEU A 171 -19.61 6.25 3.64
C LEU A 171 -20.21 6.22 5.05
N LEU A 172 -19.44 5.81 6.07
CA LEU A 172 -19.89 5.86 7.46
C LEU A 172 -20.02 7.29 7.98
N MET A 173 -19.06 8.17 7.65
CA MET A 173 -19.10 9.58 8.05
C MET A 173 -20.23 10.34 7.33
N SER A 174 -20.54 10.00 6.08
CA SER A 174 -21.68 10.60 5.34
C SER A 174 -23.07 10.32 5.95
N LYS A 175 -23.17 9.40 6.93
CA LYS A 175 -24.39 9.11 7.69
C LYS A 175 -24.48 9.85 9.03
N LEU A 176 -23.43 10.57 9.42
CA LEU A 176 -23.42 11.37 10.65
C LEU A 176 -23.99 12.77 10.37
N PRO A 177 -24.49 13.50 11.38
CA PRO A 177 -24.97 14.86 11.20
C PRO A 177 -23.87 15.75 10.60
N GLN A 178 -24.22 16.51 9.56
CA GLN A 178 -23.25 17.40 8.90
C GLN A 178 -22.67 18.46 9.86
N GLY A 179 -23.42 18.88 10.87
CA GLY A 179 -22.90 19.77 11.92
C GLY A 179 -21.77 19.17 12.76
N MET A 180 -21.74 17.84 12.90
CA MET A 180 -20.74 17.10 13.69
C MET A 180 -19.47 16.82 12.88
N VAL A 181 -19.58 16.39 11.62
CA VAL A 181 -18.41 15.95 10.82
C VAL A 181 -18.11 16.80 9.59
N GLY A 182 -18.94 17.78 9.27
CA GLY A 182 -18.82 18.61 8.06
C GLY A 182 -19.39 17.98 6.79
N GLU A 183 -19.28 18.71 5.68
CA GLU A 183 -19.81 18.32 4.37
C GLU A 183 -19.25 16.98 3.87
N PRO A 184 -20.08 16.02 3.42
CA PRO A 184 -19.62 14.73 2.90
C PRO A 184 -18.70 14.86 1.68
N ILE A 185 -18.06 13.74 1.30
CA ILE A 185 -17.37 13.62 0.01
C ILE A 185 -18.43 13.54 -1.10
N GLN A 186 -18.23 14.31 -2.18
CA GLN A 186 -19.19 14.39 -3.28
C GLN A 186 -19.35 13.02 -3.99
N PRO A 187 -20.58 12.63 -4.42
CA PRO A 187 -20.82 11.28 -4.95
C PRO A 187 -19.94 10.88 -6.12
N ASN A 188 -19.62 11.80 -7.03
CA ASN A 188 -18.70 11.55 -8.15
C ASN A 188 -17.31 11.10 -7.70
N ARG A 189 -16.76 11.66 -6.62
CA ARG A 189 -15.48 11.22 -6.03
C ARG A 189 -15.57 9.83 -5.38
N LEU A 190 -16.75 9.43 -4.90
CA LEU A 190 -17.00 8.07 -4.43
C LEU A 190 -17.14 7.08 -5.60
N TYR A 191 -17.70 7.54 -6.73
CA TYR A 191 -17.78 6.74 -7.97
C TYR A 191 -16.40 6.52 -8.58
N ASP A 192 -15.51 7.52 -8.54
CA ASP A 192 -14.11 7.36 -8.92
C ASP A 192 -13.42 6.28 -8.06
N ALA A 193 -13.61 6.30 -6.73
CA ALA A 193 -13.08 5.26 -5.82
C ALA A 193 -13.60 3.85 -6.16
N VAL A 194 -14.91 3.71 -6.38
CA VAL A 194 -15.54 2.45 -6.81
C VAL A 194 -14.99 1.99 -8.16
N ASN A 195 -14.71 2.90 -9.09
CA ASN A 195 -14.10 2.56 -10.38
C ASN A 195 -12.69 1.97 -10.20
N VAL A 196 -11.86 2.52 -9.30
CA VAL A 196 -10.54 1.94 -9.01
C VAL A 196 -10.68 0.55 -8.38
N ILE A 197 -11.56 0.36 -7.39
CA ILE A 197 -11.83 -0.97 -6.80
C ILE A 197 -12.21 -1.96 -7.90
N LEU A 198 -13.22 -1.66 -8.72
CA LEU A 198 -13.66 -2.56 -9.80
C LEU A 198 -12.57 -2.83 -10.86
N SER A 199 -11.57 -1.96 -11.00
CA SER A 199 -10.43 -2.19 -11.90
C SER A 199 -9.32 -3.08 -11.33
N LEU A 200 -9.40 -3.45 -10.04
CA LEU A 200 -8.37 -4.21 -9.29
C LEU A 200 -8.77 -5.68 -9.00
N MET A 201 -9.91 -6.15 -9.50
CA MET A 201 -10.30 -7.56 -9.41
C MET A 201 -9.59 -8.38 -10.48
N ASN A 202 -8.94 -9.48 -10.07
CA ASN A 202 -8.32 -10.44 -10.97
C ASN A 202 -9.35 -11.40 -11.61
N ASP A 203 -8.91 -12.18 -12.60
CA ASP A 203 -9.77 -13.14 -13.31
C ASP A 203 -10.33 -14.25 -12.41
N ASP A 204 -9.64 -14.59 -11.32
CA ASP A 204 -10.08 -15.53 -10.29
C ASP A 204 -11.10 -14.95 -9.29
N GLY A 205 -11.39 -13.64 -9.38
CA GLY A 205 -12.27 -12.91 -8.47
C GLY A 205 -11.59 -12.31 -7.24
N GLY A 206 -10.32 -12.63 -7.00
CA GLY A 206 -9.54 -12.11 -5.88
C GLY A 206 -8.96 -10.72 -6.16
N PHE A 207 -8.63 -9.99 -5.10
CA PHE A 207 -8.01 -8.68 -5.17
C PHE A 207 -6.58 -8.76 -4.62
N SER A 208 -5.61 -8.29 -5.41
CA SER A 208 -4.23 -8.10 -4.95
C SER A 208 -4.08 -6.71 -4.31
N THR A 209 -2.86 -6.30 -3.96
CA THR A 209 -2.64 -5.04 -3.22
C THR A 209 -2.66 -3.79 -4.09
N TYR A 210 -1.55 -3.49 -4.78
CA TYR A 210 -1.37 -2.24 -5.52
C TYR A 210 -1.98 -2.30 -6.92
N GLU A 211 -1.91 -3.47 -7.55
CA GLU A 211 -2.21 -3.67 -8.96
C GLU A 211 -2.92 -5.02 -9.20
N LEU A 212 -3.13 -5.40 -10.46
CA LEU A 212 -3.54 -6.76 -10.82
C LEU A 212 -2.37 -7.76 -10.73
N THR A 213 -2.68 -9.04 -10.59
CA THR A 213 -1.76 -10.16 -10.80
C THR A 213 -1.33 -10.24 -12.27
N ARG A 214 -0.25 -9.51 -12.61
CA ARG A 214 0.22 -9.33 -13.99
C ARG A 214 1.06 -10.48 -14.56
N SER A 215 1.30 -11.55 -13.78
CA SER A 215 2.00 -12.74 -14.24
C SER A 215 1.69 -13.96 -13.36
N TYR A 216 2.30 -15.10 -13.69
CA TYR A 216 2.01 -16.41 -13.11
C TYR A 216 2.79 -16.70 -11.83
N ALA A 217 2.17 -17.41 -10.88
CA ALA A 217 2.78 -17.79 -9.60
C ALA A 217 4.09 -18.61 -9.71
N TRP A 218 4.35 -19.29 -10.84
CA TRP A 218 5.62 -19.98 -11.03
C TRP A 218 6.83 -19.04 -11.07
N MET A 219 6.64 -17.74 -11.30
CA MET A 219 7.73 -16.76 -11.23
C MET A 219 8.33 -16.63 -9.82
N GLU A 220 7.64 -17.08 -8.77
CA GLU A 220 8.21 -17.15 -7.42
C GLU A 220 9.44 -18.08 -7.35
N LEU A 221 9.56 -19.05 -8.27
CA LEU A 221 10.74 -19.93 -8.39
C LEU A 221 12.03 -19.18 -8.77
N ILE A 222 11.92 -17.94 -9.27
CA ILE A 222 13.06 -17.06 -9.57
C ILE A 222 13.17 -15.87 -8.61
N ASN A 223 12.50 -15.93 -7.45
CA ASN A 223 12.63 -14.94 -6.38
C ASN A 223 14.10 -14.85 -5.91
N PRO A 224 14.78 -13.69 -6.04
CA PRO A 224 16.18 -13.52 -5.69
C PRO A 224 16.36 -12.63 -4.45
N ALA A 225 15.42 -12.65 -3.49
CA ALA A 225 15.51 -11.83 -2.27
C ALA A 225 15.98 -12.61 -1.02
N GLU A 226 16.04 -13.95 -1.12
CA GLU A 226 16.48 -14.94 -0.11
C GLU A 226 15.71 -14.95 1.25
N THR A 227 15.23 -13.81 1.70
CA THR A 227 14.71 -13.51 3.05
C THR A 227 13.20 -13.20 3.04
N PHE A 228 12.64 -12.92 1.86
CA PHE A 228 11.22 -12.64 1.64
C PHE A 228 10.65 -13.63 0.63
N GLY A 229 9.47 -14.19 0.91
CA GLY A 229 8.69 -15.00 -0.03
C GLY A 229 7.43 -14.28 -0.50
N ASN A 230 6.87 -14.73 -1.63
CA ASN A 230 5.67 -14.18 -2.26
C ASN A 230 5.81 -12.70 -2.65
N ILE A 231 6.94 -12.34 -3.29
CA ILE A 231 7.25 -10.96 -3.67
C ILE A 231 7.37 -10.71 -5.18
N VAL A 232 7.31 -11.76 -6.02
CA VAL A 232 7.61 -11.62 -7.46
C VAL A 232 6.41 -11.11 -8.27
N ILE A 233 5.19 -11.39 -7.81
CA ILE A 233 3.93 -10.88 -8.36
C ILE A 233 3.04 -10.33 -7.23
N ASP A 234 2.05 -9.51 -7.58
CA ASP A 234 1.03 -9.03 -6.63
C ASP A 234 -0.08 -10.10 -6.54
N TYR A 235 0.00 -10.96 -5.52
CA TYR A 235 -0.93 -12.06 -5.29
C TYR A 235 -2.30 -11.56 -4.78
N PRO A 236 -3.41 -12.24 -5.09
CA PRO A 236 -4.70 -11.92 -4.49
C PRO A 236 -4.80 -12.45 -3.06
N TYR A 237 -5.41 -11.66 -2.17
CA TYR A 237 -5.44 -11.93 -0.72
C TYR A 237 -6.87 -11.93 -0.15
N VAL A 238 -7.10 -12.70 0.93
CA VAL A 238 -8.41 -12.74 1.62
C VAL A 238 -8.76 -11.37 2.20
N GLU A 239 -7.77 -10.65 2.72
CA GLU A 239 -7.96 -9.36 3.39
C GLU A 239 -8.40 -8.28 2.39
N CYS A 240 -7.65 -8.13 1.31
CA CYS A 240 -7.95 -7.19 0.22
C CYS A 240 -9.32 -7.48 -0.43
N THR A 241 -9.61 -8.77 -0.67
CA THR A 241 -10.88 -9.20 -1.29
C THR A 241 -12.07 -8.95 -0.36
N SER A 242 -11.95 -9.28 0.93
CA SER A 242 -13.01 -9.06 1.93
C SER A 242 -13.25 -7.56 2.19
N ALA A 243 -12.19 -6.75 2.25
CA ALA A 243 -12.31 -5.29 2.36
C ALA A 243 -13.11 -4.71 1.18
N ALA A 244 -12.76 -5.11 -0.06
CA ALA A 244 -13.46 -4.69 -1.28
C ALA A 244 -14.95 -5.09 -1.27
N ILE A 245 -15.29 -6.32 -0.86
CA ILE A 245 -16.69 -6.79 -0.75
C ILE A 245 -17.47 -5.94 0.27
N GLN A 246 -16.90 -5.69 1.45
CA GLN A 246 -17.54 -4.88 2.49
C GLN A 246 -17.81 -3.44 1.99
N ALA A 247 -16.82 -2.83 1.32
CA ALA A 247 -16.91 -1.46 0.81
C ALA A 247 -17.94 -1.33 -0.31
N LEU A 248 -17.89 -2.23 -1.31
CA LEU A 248 -18.85 -2.26 -2.42
C LEU A 248 -20.28 -2.57 -1.94
N THR A 249 -20.43 -3.47 -0.96
CA THR A 249 -21.72 -3.80 -0.34
C THR A 249 -22.32 -2.59 0.37
N GLU A 250 -21.51 -1.81 1.09
CA GLU A 250 -21.99 -0.61 1.78
C GLU A 250 -22.28 0.54 0.81
N PHE A 251 -21.42 0.74 -0.19
CA PHE A 251 -21.66 1.69 -1.28
C PHE A 251 -22.98 1.42 -2.00
N ARG A 252 -23.25 0.15 -2.36
CA ARG A 252 -24.46 -0.28 -3.06
C ARG A 252 -25.76 0.02 -2.28
N LYS A 253 -25.71 0.05 -0.93
CA LYS A 253 -26.88 0.42 -0.09
C LYS A 253 -27.22 1.91 -0.23
N LEU A 254 -26.19 2.77 -0.30
CA LEU A 254 -26.35 4.22 -0.39
C LEU A 254 -26.55 4.72 -1.83
N TYR A 255 -25.96 4.04 -2.82
CA TYR A 255 -25.99 4.42 -4.24
C TYR A 255 -26.54 3.29 -5.13
N PRO A 256 -27.76 2.78 -4.90
CA PRO A 256 -28.28 1.56 -5.55
C PRO A 256 -28.48 1.66 -7.07
N GLY A 257 -28.38 2.86 -7.66
CA GLY A 257 -28.42 3.08 -9.11
C GLY A 257 -27.06 3.03 -9.80
N HIS A 258 -25.94 3.16 -9.08
CA HIS A 258 -24.61 3.25 -9.69
C HIS A 258 -23.99 1.86 -9.90
N ARG A 259 -23.79 1.46 -11.18
CA ARG A 259 -23.13 0.20 -11.60
C ARG A 259 -23.64 -1.09 -10.92
N LYS A 260 -24.87 -1.09 -10.39
CA LYS A 260 -25.39 -2.16 -9.51
C LYS A 260 -25.15 -3.59 -10.04
N LYS A 261 -25.54 -3.89 -11.29
CA LYS A 261 -25.40 -5.24 -11.88
C LYS A 261 -23.95 -5.74 -11.90
N GLU A 262 -23.02 -4.82 -12.11
CA GLU A 262 -21.59 -5.11 -12.14
C GLU A 262 -21.09 -5.35 -10.72
N ILE A 263 -21.39 -4.43 -9.78
CA ILE A 263 -21.05 -4.58 -8.35
C ILE A 263 -21.59 -5.91 -7.79
N ASP A 264 -22.84 -6.27 -8.11
CA ASP A 264 -23.46 -7.53 -7.70
C ASP A 264 -22.64 -8.73 -8.24
N SER A 265 -22.21 -8.70 -9.51
CA SER A 265 -21.37 -9.76 -10.11
C SER A 265 -19.96 -9.82 -9.54
N TYR A 266 -19.36 -8.67 -9.18
CA TYR A 266 -18.04 -8.60 -8.57
C TYR A 266 -18.04 -9.21 -7.18
N ILE A 267 -19.02 -8.83 -6.33
CA ILE A 267 -19.19 -9.40 -4.99
C ILE A 267 -19.36 -10.93 -5.09
N SER A 268 -20.17 -11.43 -6.02
CA SER A 268 -20.35 -12.89 -6.20
C SER A 268 -19.06 -13.62 -6.56
N LYS A 269 -18.21 -13.06 -7.44
CA LYS A 269 -16.90 -13.65 -7.77
C LYS A 269 -15.94 -13.63 -6.59
N ALA A 270 -15.90 -12.50 -5.88
CA ALA A 270 -15.00 -12.27 -4.77
C ALA A 270 -15.33 -13.17 -3.55
N VAL A 271 -16.62 -13.47 -3.32
CA VAL A 271 -17.03 -14.51 -2.34
C VAL A 271 -16.48 -15.88 -2.73
N ILE A 272 -16.67 -16.30 -3.99
CA ILE A 272 -16.19 -17.60 -4.50
C ILE A 272 -14.65 -17.70 -4.36
N PHE A 273 -13.92 -16.61 -4.63
CA PHE A 273 -12.48 -16.56 -4.38
C PHE A 273 -12.15 -16.87 -2.91
N ILE A 274 -12.77 -16.15 -1.95
CA ILE A 274 -12.50 -16.35 -0.52
C ILE A 274 -12.83 -17.78 -0.08
N GLU A 275 -13.96 -18.34 -0.51
CA GLU A 275 -14.32 -19.75 -0.25
C GLU A 275 -13.28 -20.72 -0.83
N SER A 276 -12.76 -20.45 -2.03
CA SER A 276 -11.79 -21.33 -2.72
C SER A 276 -10.41 -21.38 -2.06
N ILE A 277 -10.03 -20.35 -1.29
CA ILE A 277 -8.74 -20.26 -0.58
C ILE A 277 -8.85 -20.57 0.93
N GLN A 278 -10.02 -21.02 1.41
CA GLN A 278 -10.17 -21.49 2.78
C GLN A 278 -9.42 -22.82 2.98
N LEU A 279 -8.69 -22.93 4.08
CA LEU A 279 -7.96 -24.15 4.43
C LEU A 279 -8.92 -25.24 4.99
N PRO A 280 -8.57 -26.53 4.91
CA PRO A 280 -9.44 -27.63 5.37
C PRO A 280 -9.82 -27.62 6.85
N ASP A 281 -9.12 -26.85 7.69
CA ASP A 281 -9.46 -26.61 9.11
C ASP A 281 -10.42 -25.43 9.32
N GLY A 282 -10.87 -24.78 8.24
CA GLY A 282 -11.75 -23.62 8.24
C GLY A 282 -11.02 -22.27 8.35
N SER A 283 -9.68 -22.27 8.42
CA SER A 283 -8.90 -21.03 8.56
C SER A 283 -8.54 -20.38 7.23
N TRP A 284 -8.12 -19.11 7.29
CA TRP A 284 -7.43 -18.42 6.21
C TRP A 284 -6.09 -17.89 6.73
N TYR A 285 -5.06 -17.95 5.90
CA TYR A 285 -3.74 -17.42 6.22
C TYR A 285 -3.71 -15.90 6.10
N GLY A 286 -3.36 -15.20 7.18
CA GLY A 286 -3.16 -13.75 7.15
C GLY A 286 -1.78 -13.42 6.58
N SER A 287 -1.75 -12.61 5.52
CA SER A 287 -0.53 -12.21 4.82
C SER A 287 -0.03 -10.83 5.25
N TRP A 288 -0.94 -9.97 5.71
CA TRP A 288 -0.63 -8.58 6.10
C TRP A 288 -0.53 -8.36 7.62
N ALA A 289 -0.81 -9.39 8.43
CA ALA A 289 -0.54 -9.42 9.87
C ALA A 289 -0.41 -10.87 10.38
N VAL A 290 -0.10 -11.03 11.67
CA VAL A 290 0.19 -12.33 12.30
C VAL A 290 -1.05 -12.95 12.96
N CYS A 291 -1.59 -14.08 12.53
CA CYS A 291 -1.61 -14.61 11.16
C CYS A 291 -3.03 -15.16 10.90
N PHE A 292 -3.32 -16.40 11.34
CA PHE A 292 -4.63 -17.02 11.15
C PHE A 292 -5.79 -16.24 11.80
N THR A 293 -5.61 -15.66 12.98
CA THR A 293 -6.64 -14.81 13.62
C THR A 293 -7.02 -13.61 12.77
N TYR A 294 -6.06 -13.04 12.04
CA TYR A 294 -6.26 -11.90 11.14
C TYR A 294 -6.89 -12.35 9.81
N GLY A 295 -6.36 -13.41 9.18
CA GLY A 295 -6.94 -13.98 7.95
C GLY A 295 -8.39 -14.45 8.16
N ILE A 296 -8.67 -15.17 9.25
CA ILE A 296 -10.02 -15.59 9.63
C ILE A 296 -10.94 -14.39 9.84
N TRP A 297 -10.46 -13.32 10.51
CA TRP A 297 -11.27 -12.12 10.75
C TRP A 297 -11.80 -11.48 9.46
N PHE A 298 -11.00 -11.47 8.39
CA PHE A 298 -11.45 -11.04 7.06
C PHE A 298 -12.30 -12.12 6.36
N GLY A 299 -11.91 -13.38 6.43
CA GLY A 299 -12.60 -14.52 5.79
C GLY A 299 -14.02 -14.79 6.31
N VAL A 300 -14.37 -14.36 7.53
CA VAL A 300 -15.73 -14.47 8.09
C VAL A 300 -16.57 -13.20 7.97
N ARG A 301 -16.05 -12.13 7.34
CA ARG A 301 -16.69 -10.80 7.23
C ARG A 301 -17.31 -10.50 5.86
N VAL A 302 -17.52 -11.55 5.07
CA VAL A 302 -17.94 -11.52 3.67
C VAL A 302 -19.46 -11.45 3.51
#